data_AF-A0A366NJ93-F1
#
_entry.id   AF-A0A366NJ93-F1
#
_cell.length_a   1.000
_cell.length_b   1.000
_cell.length_c   1.000
_cell.angle_alpha   90.00
_cell.angle_beta   90.00
_cell.angle_gamma   90.00
#
_symmetry.space_group_name_H-M   'P 1'
#
loop_
_entity.id
_entity.type
_entity.pdbx_description
1 polymer ?
#
loop_
_entity_poly.entity_id
_entity_poly.type
_entity_poly.pdbx_seq_one_letter_code
_entity_poly.pdbx_strand_id
1 'polypeptide(L)'
;MSDDENISIYDEIEIEDMTFDEDLQVYTYPCPCGDKFAIALDDLRDDEDIAVCPSCSLMIRVIFDKDDLPKDPEADPEPPVLENAAQIPVAA
;
A
#
# COMPACT_ATOMS: atom_id res chain seq x y z
N MET A 1 35.26 -2.67 -12.88
CA MET A 1 35.15 -2.16 -11.51
C MET A 1 33.89 -2.79 -10.97
N SER A 2 34.07 -3.78 -10.10
CA SER A 2 33.01 -4.44 -9.37
C SER A 2 32.46 -3.45 -8.36
N ASP A 3 31.15 -3.24 -8.35
CA ASP A 3 30.27 -2.90 -7.21
C ASP A 3 28.89 -2.69 -7.85
N ASP A 4 28.34 -3.82 -8.29
CA ASP A 4 26.96 -4.00 -8.73
C ASP A 4 26.04 -3.50 -7.60
N GLU A 5 25.39 -2.38 -7.88
CA GLU A 5 24.14 -1.80 -7.36
C GLU A 5 23.39 -2.60 -6.26
N ASN A 6 24.08 -2.93 -5.17
CA ASN A 6 23.51 -3.55 -3.98
C ASN A 6 22.75 -2.48 -3.20
N ILE A 7 21.54 -2.17 -3.67
CA ILE A 7 20.48 -1.64 -2.80
C ILE A 7 20.55 -2.47 -1.52
N SER A 8 20.97 -1.82 -0.44
CA SER A 8 21.39 -2.47 0.80
C SER A 8 20.16 -2.92 1.59
N ILE A 9 19.42 -3.85 1.00
CA ILE A 9 18.30 -4.54 1.63
C ILE A 9 18.90 -5.43 2.72
N TYR A 10 18.50 -5.13 3.94
CA TYR A 10 18.98 -5.85 5.12
C TYR A 10 18.29 -7.21 5.24
N ASP A 11 16.97 -7.26 5.00
CA ASP A 11 16.15 -8.47 5.08
C ASP A 11 14.85 -8.29 4.29
N GLU A 12 14.14 -9.39 4.05
CA GLU A 12 12.85 -9.44 3.37
C GLU A 12 11.78 -9.89 4.37
N ILE A 13 10.81 -9.02 4.65
CA ILE A 13 9.81 -9.24 5.70
C ILE A 13 8.42 -9.24 5.06
N GLU A 14 7.60 -10.21 5.46
CA GLU A 14 6.21 -10.30 5.00
C GLU A 14 5.35 -9.21 5.64
N ILE A 15 4.44 -8.63 4.87
CA ILE A 15 3.53 -7.59 5.35
C ILE A 15 2.66 -8.04 6.53
N GLU A 16 2.42 -9.35 6.64
CA GLU A 16 1.70 -10.02 7.74
C GLU A 16 2.42 -9.88 9.10
N ASP A 17 3.75 -9.72 9.11
CA ASP A 17 4.55 -9.57 10.33
C ASP A 17 4.69 -8.08 10.74
N MET A 18 4.21 -7.17 9.89
CA MET A 18 4.20 -5.74 10.18
C MET A 18 2.95 -5.29 10.94
N THR A 19 3.09 -4.23 11.73
CA THR A 19 1.96 -3.57 12.38
C THR A 19 1.37 -2.53 11.43
N PHE A 20 0.18 -2.79 10.90
CA PHE A 20 -0.58 -1.82 10.10
C PHE A 20 -1.31 -0.82 11.00
N ASP A 21 -1.15 0.46 10.73
CA ASP A 21 -1.90 1.54 11.35
C ASP A 21 -2.94 2.08 10.36
N GLU A 22 -4.23 1.84 10.62
CA GLU A 22 -5.33 2.22 9.72
C GLU A 22 -5.59 3.74 9.67
N ASP A 23 -5.30 4.46 10.76
CA ASP A 23 -5.48 5.90 10.85
C ASP A 23 -4.45 6.65 9.98
N LEU A 24 -3.22 6.15 9.93
CA LEU A 24 -2.12 6.74 9.18
C LEU A 24 -1.87 6.04 7.83
N GLN A 25 -2.46 4.87 7.60
CA GLN A 25 -2.20 4.00 6.46
C GLN A 25 -0.70 3.68 6.29
N VAL A 26 -0.04 3.34 7.41
CA VAL A 26 1.42 3.08 7.46
C VAL A 26 1.69 1.73 8.11
N TYR A 27 2.58 0.94 7.52
CA TYR A 27 3.10 -0.28 8.12
C TYR A 27 4.36 0.01 8.91
N THR A 28 4.40 -0.51 10.13
CA THR A 28 5.49 -0.26 11.08
C THR A 28 6.08 -1.59 11.56
N TYR A 29 7.41 -1.70 11.58
CA TYR A 29 8.10 -2.92 12.01
C TYR A 29 9.25 -2.63 12.99
N PRO A 30 9.40 -3.37 14.12
CA PRO A 30 10.47 -3.13 15.08
C PRO A 30 11.86 -3.43 14.50
N CYS A 31 12.71 -2.42 14.44
CA CYS A 31 14.07 -2.54 13.92
C CYS A 31 15.03 -2.99 15.05
N PRO A 32 15.99 -3.90 14.79
CA PRO A 32 16.96 -4.36 15.81
C PRO A 32 17.88 -3.26 16.36
N CYS A 33 17.91 -2.08 15.72
CA CYS A 33 18.67 -0.94 16.22
C CYS A 33 17.95 -0.13 17.33
N GLY A 34 16.68 -0.44 17.64
CA GLY A 34 15.91 0.20 18.70
C GLY A 34 14.85 1.19 18.22
N ASP A 35 14.78 1.45 16.92
CA ASP A 35 13.73 2.24 16.26
C ASP A 35 12.76 1.33 15.48
N LYS A 36 11.91 1.92 14.63
CA LYS A 36 10.94 1.20 13.81
C LYS A 36 11.12 1.57 12.34
N PHE A 37 11.00 0.59 11.46
CA PHE A 37 10.77 0.85 10.05
C PHE A 37 9.35 1.36 9.87
N ALA A 38 9.15 2.29 8.94
CA ALA A 38 7.84 2.78 8.56
C ALA A 38 7.76 2.86 7.03
N ILE A 39 6.65 2.43 6.45
CA ILE A 39 6.36 2.52 5.02
C ILE A 39 4.88 2.83 4.80
N ALA A 40 4.56 3.71 3.87
CA ALA A 40 3.18 4.05 3.55
C ALA A 40 2.51 2.94 2.72
N LEU A 41 1.21 2.74 2.93
CA LEU A 41 0.40 1.87 2.09
C LEU A 41 0.38 2.36 0.63
N ASP A 42 0.45 3.67 0.41
CA ASP A 42 0.47 4.26 -0.94
C ASP A 42 1.73 3.88 -1.71
N ASP A 43 2.91 3.89 -1.06
CA ASP A 43 4.16 3.41 -1.64
C ASP A 43 4.07 1.92 -2.00
N LEU A 44 3.53 1.09 -1.11
CA LEU A 44 3.28 -0.33 -1.40
C LEU A 44 2.34 -0.50 -2.61
N ARG A 45 1.39 0.42 -2.84
CA ARG A 45 0.51 0.37 -4.03
C ARG A 45 1.23 0.75 -5.32
N ASP A 46 2.28 1.56 -5.27
CA ASP A 46 3.10 1.96 -6.43
C ASP A 46 4.20 0.93 -6.76
N ASP A 47 4.14 -0.28 -6.16
CA ASP A 47 5.19 -1.30 -6.22
C ASP A 47 6.51 -0.84 -5.55
N GLU A 48 6.44 0.10 -4.60
CA GLU A 48 7.57 0.51 -3.76
C GLU A 48 7.55 -0.25 -2.42
N ASP A 49 8.20 -1.42 -2.39
CA ASP A 49 8.32 -2.31 -1.22
C ASP A 49 9.47 -1.96 -0.25
N ILE A 50 10.01 -0.74 -0.28
CA ILE A 50 11.23 -0.39 0.46
C ILE A 50 10.92 0.37 1.74
N ALA A 51 10.92 -0.33 2.88
CA ALA A 51 10.75 0.33 4.17
C ALA A 51 12.10 0.84 4.71
N VAL A 52 12.13 2.11 5.11
CA VAL A 52 13.36 2.80 5.55
C VAL A 52 13.29 3.10 7.05
N CYS A 53 14.38 2.80 7.77
CA CYS A 53 14.50 3.17 9.18
C CYS A 53 15.21 4.53 9.33
N PRO A 54 14.60 5.55 9.97
CA PRO A 54 15.18 6.89 10.09
C PRO A 54 16.44 6.95 10.95
N SER A 55 16.65 5.99 11.85
CA SER A 55 17.82 5.98 12.74
C SER A 55 19.01 5.21 12.16
N CYS A 56 18.73 4.24 11.28
CA CYS A 56 19.71 3.21 10.93
C CYS A 56 20.05 3.24 9.45
N SER A 57 19.31 4.03 8.64
CA SER A 57 19.43 4.11 7.18
C SER A 57 19.38 2.75 6.47
N LEU A 58 18.97 1.72 7.21
CA LEU A 58 18.73 0.39 6.70
C LEU A 58 17.44 0.43 5.90
N MET A 59 17.44 -0.34 4.82
CA MET A 59 16.30 -0.58 3.97
C MET A 59 15.94 -2.05 4.12
N ILE A 60 14.66 -2.35 4.27
CA ILE A 60 14.15 -3.74 4.22
C ILE A 60 13.15 -3.84 3.10
N ARG A 61 13.01 -5.05 2.54
CA ARG A 61 12.02 -5.32 1.50
C ARG A 61 10.75 -5.86 2.13
N VAL A 62 9.61 -5.28 1.79
CA VAL A 62 8.32 -5.76 2.26
C VAL A 62 7.70 -6.66 1.21
N ILE A 63 7.54 -7.94 1.52
CA ILE A 63 6.85 -8.88 0.63
C ILE A 63 5.36 -8.76 0.91
N PHE A 64 4.62 -8.30 -0.09
CA PHE A 64 3.16 -8.16 -0.04
C PHE A 64 2.54 -8.70 -1.33
N ASP A 65 1.29 -9.11 -1.25
CA ASP A 65 0.48 -9.45 -2.42
C ASP A 65 -0.55 -8.34 -2.67
N LYS A 66 -0.88 -8.08 -3.95
CA LYS A 66 -1.83 -7.02 -4.33
C LYS A 66 -3.26 -7.30 -3.83
N ASP A 67 -3.52 -8.54 -3.43
CA ASP A 67 -4.79 -8.95 -2.81
C ASP A 67 -4.82 -8.78 -1.28
N ASP A 68 -3.66 -8.59 -0.63
CA ASP A 68 -3.55 -8.41 0.83
C ASP A 68 -3.68 -6.94 1.24
N LEU A 69 -3.33 -6.02 0.34
CA LEU A 69 -3.50 -4.60 0.58
C LEU A 69 -5.00 -4.25 0.64
N PRO A 70 -5.47 -3.54 1.69
CA PRO A 70 -6.83 -3.04 1.73
C PRO A 70 -7.03 -2.10 0.54
N LYS A 71 -7.83 -2.54 -0.44
CA LYS A 71 -8.26 -1.73 -1.57
C LYS A 71 -9.13 -0.61 -1.03
N ASP A 72 -8.76 0.63 -1.31
CA ASP A 72 -9.65 1.77 -1.08
C ASP A 72 -11.01 1.45 -1.74
N PRO A 73 -12.13 1.61 -1.03
CA PRO A 73 -13.46 1.40 -1.60
C PRO A 73 -13.84 2.42 -2.70
N GLU A 74 -12.90 3.21 -3.24
CA GLU A 74 -13.15 4.25 -4.25
C GLU A 74 -12.62 3.94 -5.65
N ALA A 75 -12.17 2.71 -5.91
CA ALA A 75 -11.85 2.24 -7.27
C ALA A 75 -12.85 1.19 -7.80
N ASP A 76 -14.11 1.25 -7.36
CA ASP A 76 -15.21 0.67 -8.12
C ASP A 76 -15.68 1.74 -9.14
N PRO A 77 -15.31 1.64 -10.44
CA PRO A 77 -16.06 2.38 -11.44
C PRO A 77 -17.47 1.81 -11.41
N GLU A 78 -18.43 2.55 -10.87
CA GLU A 78 -19.84 2.31 -11.15
C GLU A 78 -20.08 2.65 -12.64
N PRO A 79 -20.16 1.66 -13.53
CA PRO A 79 -21.31 1.65 -14.44
C PRO A 79 -21.88 0.22 -14.57
N PRO A 80 -23.20 0.02 -14.67
CA PRO A 80 -23.97 0.59 -15.78
C PRO A 80 -25.40 1.06 -15.48
N VAL A 81 -25.82 2.01 -16.32
CA VAL A 81 -27.17 2.40 -16.77
C VAL A 81 -28.39 1.61 -16.25
N LEU A 82 -29.37 2.36 -15.72
CA LEU A 82 -30.78 2.06 -15.94
C LEU A 82 -31.47 3.24 -16.63
N GLU A 83 -31.25 3.33 -17.94
CA GLU A 83 -32.25 3.90 -18.85
C GLU A 83 -33.45 2.95 -18.87
N ASN A 84 -34.64 3.42 -18.50
CA ASN A 84 -35.90 3.11 -19.21
C ASN A 84 -37.10 3.93 -18.68
N ALA A 85 -37.58 4.81 -19.57
CA ALA A 85 -38.96 4.94 -20.02
C ALA A 85 -40.14 4.97 -19.00
N ALA A 86 -40.69 6.17 -18.81
CA ALA A 86 -42.12 6.50 -18.99
C ALA A 86 -42.32 7.99 -18.61
N GLN A 87 -42.23 8.94 -19.53
CA GLN A 87 -43.40 9.46 -20.24
C GLN A 87 -44.68 9.38 -19.41
N ILE A 88 -45.01 10.45 -18.68
CA ILE A 88 -46.40 10.73 -18.30
C ILE A 88 -46.86 11.90 -19.18
N PRO A 89 -47.78 11.66 -20.11
CA PRO A 89 -48.38 12.71 -20.91
C PRO A 89 -49.53 13.39 -20.15
N VAL A 90 -49.70 14.68 -20.46
CA VAL A 90 -50.98 15.39 -20.62
C VAL A 90 -51.77 15.86 -19.39
N ALA A 91 -52.34 17.06 -19.63
CA ALA A 91 -53.53 17.73 -19.07
C ALA A 91 -53.25 18.72 -17.93
N ALA A 92 -53.72 19.97 -17.98
CA ALA A 92 -54.48 20.76 -18.95
C ALA A 92 -54.29 22.25 -18.62
#